data_AF-A0A2X2KMG6-F1
#
_entry.id   AF-A0A2X2KMG6-F1
#
_cell.length_a   1.000
_cell.length_b   1.000
_cell.length_c   1.000
_cell.angle_alpha   90.00
_cell.angle_beta   90.00
_cell.angle_gamma   90.00
#
_symmetry.space_group_name_H-M   'P 1'
#
loop_
_entity.id
_entity.type
_entity.pdbx_description
1 polymer ?
#
loop_
_entity_poly.entity_id
_entity_poly.type
_entity_poly.pdbx_seq_one_letter_code
_entity_poly.pdbx_strand_id
1 'polypeptide(L)'
;MNKLTVFEMALLFALAEKYPVLYTHIDKIYVGERECTGMGQYVFLKYYDENDILPISEDILSVDKIIITEGLEIGIGFIGNIENFKLVNLELFVYGSNDWDCVFQNFFLKDLKDL
;
A
#
# COMPACT_ATOMS: atom_id res chain seq x y z
N MET A 1 0.97 -4.77 18.63
CA MET A 1 1.35 -4.86 17.20
C MET A 1 0.07 -4.88 16.39
N ASN A 2 -0.05 -4.00 15.40
CA ASN A 2 -1.26 -3.94 14.59
C ASN A 2 -1.12 -4.90 13.42
N LYS A 3 -2.11 -5.78 13.25
CA LYS A 3 -2.16 -6.67 12.10
C LYS A 3 -2.47 -5.86 10.83
N LEU A 4 -2.03 -6.40 9.69
CA LEU A 4 -2.52 -5.97 8.39
C LEU A 4 -4.04 -6.19 8.31
N THR A 5 -4.74 -5.20 7.81
CA THR A 5 -6.16 -5.27 7.45
C THR A 5 -6.34 -5.99 6.12
N VAL A 6 -7.57 -6.40 5.82
CA VAL A 6 -7.93 -6.97 4.51
C VAL A 6 -7.56 -6.01 3.37
N PHE A 7 -7.73 -4.70 3.61
CA PHE A 7 -7.36 -3.66 2.66
C PHE A 7 -5.86 -3.64 2.37
N GLU A 8 -5.03 -3.52 3.41
CA GLU A 8 -3.57 -3.47 3.26
C GLU A 8 -3.02 -4.76 2.66
N MET A 9 -3.58 -5.92 3.03
CA MET A 9 -3.23 -7.20 2.41
C MET A 9 -3.53 -7.19 0.91
N ALA A 10 -4.67 -6.65 0.48
CA ALA A 10 -5.02 -6.56 -0.94
C ALA A 10 -4.02 -5.69 -1.72
N LEU A 11 -3.59 -4.56 -1.14
CA LEU A 11 -2.58 -3.70 -1.75
C LEU A 11 -1.23 -4.41 -1.87
N LEU A 12 -0.79 -5.09 -0.81
CA LEU A 12 0.45 -5.86 -0.81
C LEU A 12 0.42 -6.99 -1.83
N PHE A 13 -0.70 -7.70 -1.95
CA PHE A 13 -0.84 -8.74 -2.97
C PHE A 13 -0.81 -8.17 -4.38
N ALA A 14 -1.43 -7.03 -4.62
CA ALA A 14 -1.35 -6.35 -5.91
C ALA A 14 0.09 -5.95 -6.26
N LEU A 15 0.87 -5.42 -5.30
CA LEU A 15 2.30 -5.20 -5.51
C LEU A 15 3.03 -6.52 -5.77
N ALA A 16 2.73 -7.57 -5.02
CA ALA A 16 3.38 -8.87 -5.15
C ALA A 16 3.12 -9.55 -6.51
N GLU A 17 1.97 -9.30 -7.15
CA GLU A 17 1.72 -9.77 -8.53
C GLU A 17 2.77 -9.25 -9.52
N LYS A 18 3.22 -8.00 -9.35
CA LYS A 18 4.26 -7.37 -10.19
C LYS A 18 5.68 -7.61 -9.65
N TYR A 19 5.83 -7.75 -8.33
CA TYR A 19 7.10 -7.97 -7.64
C TYR A 19 7.02 -9.26 -6.80
N PRO A 20 7.12 -10.46 -7.42
CA PRO A 20 6.78 -11.74 -6.79
C PRO A 20 7.56 -12.08 -5.51
N VAL A 21 8.75 -11.53 -5.32
CA VAL A 21 9.51 -11.73 -4.09
C VAL A 21 8.76 -11.19 -2.86
N LEU A 22 7.88 -10.20 -3.02
CA LEU A 22 7.10 -9.67 -1.91
C LEU A 22 6.17 -10.72 -1.28
N TYR A 23 5.71 -11.73 -2.03
CA TYR A 23 4.85 -12.80 -1.48
C TYR A 23 5.49 -13.51 -0.27
N THR A 24 6.81 -13.67 -0.25
CA THR A 24 7.53 -14.35 0.84
C THR A 24 7.79 -13.45 2.05
N HIS A 25 7.35 -12.19 2.00
CA HIS A 25 7.55 -11.20 3.06
C HIS A 25 6.24 -10.69 3.67
N ILE A 26 5.08 -10.91 3.04
CA ILE A 26 3.79 -10.38 3.53
C ILE A 26 3.47 -10.87 4.95
N ASP A 27 3.78 -12.13 5.28
CA ASP A 27 3.58 -12.71 6.60
C ASP A 27 4.64 -12.27 7.63
N LYS A 28 5.74 -11.67 7.17
CA LYS A 28 6.86 -11.19 7.98
C LYS A 28 6.73 -9.73 8.40
N ILE A 29 5.71 -9.03 7.92
CA ILE A 29 5.48 -7.62 8.21
C ILE A 29 4.22 -7.40 9.05
N TYR A 30 4.22 -6.29 9.80
CA TYR A 30 3.08 -5.80 10.56
C TYR A 30 2.97 -4.28 10.43
N VAL A 31 1.81 -3.74 10.78
CA VAL A 31 1.59 -2.30 10.75
C VAL A 31 2.12 -1.67 12.03
N GLY A 32 3.09 -0.77 11.88
CA GLY A 32 3.56 0.08 12.96
C GLY A 32 2.57 1.18 13.25
N GLU A 33 2.21 1.95 12.23
CA GLU A 33 1.39 3.15 12.33
C GLU A 33 0.61 3.41 11.04
N ARG A 34 -0.51 4.13 11.15
CA ARG A 34 -1.25 4.67 10.02
C ARG A 34 -1.38 6.18 10.24
N GLU A 35 -0.99 6.96 9.26
CA GLU A 35 -1.05 8.41 9.32
C GLU A 35 -1.93 8.92 8.18
N CYS A 36 -3.01 9.63 8.52
CA CYS A 36 -3.84 10.32 7.55
C CYS A 36 -3.38 11.77 7.43
N THR A 37 -3.09 12.23 6.21
CA THR A 37 -2.54 13.58 5.97
C THR A 37 -3.56 14.55 5.38
N GLY A 38 -4.80 14.11 5.16
CA GLY A 38 -5.86 14.86 4.46
C GLY A 38 -5.78 14.76 2.94
N MET A 39 -4.58 14.64 2.38
CA MET A 39 -4.34 14.45 0.93
C MET A 39 -4.03 12.98 0.57
N GLY A 40 -3.82 12.14 1.59
CA GLY A 40 -3.41 10.76 1.43
C GLY A 40 -3.27 10.04 2.77
N GLN A 41 -2.73 8.82 2.71
CA GLN A 41 -2.48 8.01 3.88
C GLN A 41 -1.13 7.30 3.76
N TYR A 42 -0.36 7.30 4.84
CA TYR A 42 0.80 6.42 5.00
C TYR A 42 0.44 5.26 5.91
N VAL A 43 0.76 4.04 5.48
CA VAL A 43 0.73 2.84 6.32
C VAL A 43 2.17 2.40 6.53
N PHE A 44 2.73 2.72 7.69
CA PHE A 44 4.10 2.38 8.04
C PHE A 44 4.20 0.91 8.45
N LEU A 45 5.13 0.21 7.80
CA LEU A 45 5.34 -1.22 7.93
C LEU A 45 6.64 -1.51 8.69
N LYS A 46 6.62 -2.59 9.46
CA LYS A 46 7.78 -3.09 10.20
C LYS A 46 7.88 -4.59 10.04
N TYR A 47 9.09 -5.12 10.11
CA TYR A 47 9.35 -6.55 10.05
C TYR A 47 9.40 -7.15 11.46
N TYR A 48 8.96 -8.39 11.61
CA TYR A 48 9.11 -9.12 12.89
C TYR A 48 10.57 -9.40 13.21
N ASP A 49 11.38 -9.71 12.19
CA ASP A 49 12.83 -9.87 12.29
C ASP A 49 13.53 -8.72 11.56
N GLU A 50 14.41 -8.01 12.26
CA GLU A 50 15.17 -6.92 11.67
C GLU A 50 16.20 -7.40 10.63
N ASN A 51 16.54 -8.69 10.62
CA ASN A 51 17.43 -9.29 9.63
C ASN A 51 16.71 -9.75 8.35
N ASP A 52 15.38 -9.68 8.28
CA ASP A 52 14.68 -9.93 7.04
C ASP A 52 15.02 -8.85 6.01
N ILE A 53 15.51 -9.31 4.85
CA ILE A 53 15.93 -8.48 3.72
C ILE A 53 15.02 -8.81 2.56
N LEU A 54 14.29 -7.82 2.04
CA LEU A 54 13.51 -7.91 0.81
C LEU A 54 14.45 -7.57 -0.36
N PRO A 55 14.88 -8.56 -1.17
CA PRO A 55 15.90 -8.35 -2.20
C PRO A 55 15.26 -7.75 -3.46
N ILE A 56 14.79 -6.52 -3.33
CA ILE A 56 14.25 -5.66 -4.39
C ILE A 56 15.24 -4.51 -4.58
N SER A 57 15.46 -4.12 -5.84
CA SER A 57 16.40 -3.05 -6.21
C SER A 57 15.72 -1.69 -6.39
N GLU A 58 14.41 -1.70 -6.56
CA GLU A 58 13.56 -0.57 -6.78
C GLU A 58 13.28 0.16 -5.46
N ASP A 59 13.47 1.48 -5.45
CA ASP A 59 13.12 2.32 -4.30
C ASP A 59 11.59 2.49 -4.15
N ILE A 60 10.85 2.33 -5.27
CA ILE A 60 9.39 2.49 -5.32
C ILE A 60 8.78 1.31 -6.08
N LEU A 61 7.84 0.63 -5.42
CA LEU A 61 6.99 -0.39 -6.01
C LEU A 61 5.67 0.24 -6.45
N SER A 62 5.43 0.29 -7.76
CA SER A 62 4.20 0.83 -8.33
C SER A 62 3.45 -0.22 -9.13
N VAL A 63 2.12 -0.14 -9.16
CA VAL A 63 1.27 -1.01 -9.98
C VAL A 63 0.29 -0.18 -10.80
N ASP A 64 -0.15 -0.73 -11.93
CA ASP A 64 -1.11 -0.07 -12.81
C ASP A 64 -2.55 -0.33 -12.34
N LYS A 65 -2.80 -0.10 -11.04
CA LYS A 65 -4.09 -0.28 -10.39
C LYS A 65 -4.44 0.95 -9.57
N ILE A 66 -5.74 1.24 -9.48
CA ILE A 66 -6.30 2.22 -8.56
C ILE A 66 -7.27 1.55 -7.61
N ILE A 67 -7.41 2.13 -6.43
CA ILE A 67 -8.42 1.78 -5.45
C ILE A 67 -9.66 2.60 -5.78
N ILE A 68 -10.78 1.91 -5.96
CA ILE A 68 -12.11 2.50 -5.97
C ILE A 68 -12.75 2.20 -4.62
N THR A 69 -13.34 3.22 -3.99
CA THR A 69 -14.05 3.11 -2.73
C THR A 69 -15.32 3.95 -2.80
N GLU A 70 -16.36 3.55 -2.07
CA GLU A 70 -17.55 4.38 -1.94
C GLU A 70 -17.21 5.73 -1.31
N GLY A 71 -17.88 6.79 -1.77
CA GLY A 71 -17.67 8.15 -1.27
C GLY A 71 -16.53 8.93 -1.93
N LEU A 72 -15.74 8.32 -2.83
CA LEU A 72 -14.66 9.01 -3.54
C LEU A 72 -14.72 8.72 -5.06
N GLU A 73 -15.07 9.73 -5.85
CA GLU A 73 -15.22 9.57 -7.32
C GLU A 73 -13.87 9.46 -8.06
N ILE A 74 -12.80 10.09 -7.54
CA ILE A 74 -11.56 10.32 -8.29
C ILE A 74 -10.55 9.15 -8.16
N GLY A 75 -10.88 8.13 -7.35
CA GLY A 75 -10.01 6.97 -7.10
C GLY A 75 -8.75 7.32 -6.28
N ILE A 76 -8.10 6.29 -5.73
CA ILE A 76 -6.90 6.43 -4.89
C ILE A 76 -5.76 5.64 -5.54
N GLY A 77 -4.65 6.32 -5.81
CA GLY A 77 -3.40 5.69 -6.22
C GLY A 77 -2.65 5.15 -5.00
N PHE A 78 -1.81 4.15 -5.20
CA PHE A 78 -0.94 3.67 -4.13
C PHE A 78 0.40 3.16 -4.66
N ILE A 79 1.42 3.26 -3.82
CA ILE A 79 2.77 2.73 -4.04
C ILE A 79 3.31 2.09 -2.76
N GLY A 80 4.32 1.23 -2.89
CA GLY A 80 5.12 0.75 -1.78
C GLY A 80 6.50 1.40 -1.80
N ASN A 81 6.95 1.98 -0.70
CA ASN A 81 8.27 2.60 -0.62
C ASN A 81 9.28 1.62 -0.01
N ILE A 82 10.45 1.50 -0.63
CA ILE A 82 11.54 0.61 -0.23
C ILE A 82 12.69 1.46 0.29
N GLU A 83 13.17 1.13 1.48
CA GLU A 83 14.39 1.72 2.03
C GLU A 83 15.21 0.64 2.72
N ASN A 84 16.53 0.66 2.53
CA ASN A 84 17.45 -0.31 3.14
C ASN A 84 17.01 -1.77 2.96
N PHE A 85 16.54 -2.11 1.75
CA PHE A 85 16.01 -3.45 1.40
C PHE A 85 14.81 -3.90 2.26
N LYS A 86 13.96 -2.95 2.67
CA LYS A 86 12.71 -3.22 3.39
C LYS A 86 11.57 -2.44 2.78
N LEU A 87 10.38 -3.02 2.75
CA LEU A 87 9.15 -2.28 2.50
C LEU A 87 8.80 -1.47 3.76
N VAL A 88 9.03 -0.16 3.71
CA VAL A 88 8.91 0.73 4.89
C VAL A 88 7.51 1.32 5.04
N ASN A 89 6.79 1.55 3.93
CA ASN A 89 5.39 1.94 3.99
C ASN A 89 4.64 1.59 2.69
N LEU A 90 3.32 1.62 2.79
CA LEU A 90 2.44 1.90 1.66
C LEU A 90 2.05 3.37 1.72
N GLU A 91 2.15 4.05 0.60
CA GLU A 91 1.70 5.43 0.43
C GLU A 91 0.50 5.45 -0.50
N LEU A 92 -0.59 6.04 -0.02
CA LEU A 92 -1.85 6.19 -0.72
C LEU A 92 -2.11 7.67 -0.95
N PHE A 93 -2.56 8.01 -2.15
CA PHE A 93 -2.75 9.40 -2.54
C PHE A 93 -3.99 9.56 -3.42
N VAL A 94 -4.75 10.64 -3.17
CA VAL A 94 -5.93 10.98 -3.96
C VAL A 94 -5.52 11.93 -5.08
N TYR A 95 -5.99 11.67 -6.30
CA TYR A 95 -5.75 12.59 -7.41
C TYR A 95 -6.68 13.79 -7.30
N GLY A 96 -6.11 15.01 -7.28
CA GLY A 96 -6.88 16.25 -7.46
C GLY A 96 -7.87 16.61 -6.34
N SER A 97 -7.76 15.98 -5.16
CA SER A 97 -8.54 16.33 -3.98
C SER A 97 -7.64 16.35 -2.73
N ASN A 98 -7.89 17.33 -1.85
CA ASN A 98 -7.16 17.51 -0.59
C ASN A 98 -8.02 17.21 0.65
N ASP A 99 -9.23 16.68 0.45
CA ASP A 99 -10.25 16.54 1.49
C ASP A 99 -10.66 15.06 1.65
N TRP A 100 -9.69 14.17 1.83
CA TRP A 100 -9.96 12.78 2.14
C TRP A 100 -9.64 12.45 3.59
N ASP A 101 -10.61 11.86 4.29
CA ASP A 101 -10.56 11.53 5.72
C ASP A 101 -9.94 10.15 6.00
N CYS A 102 -9.36 9.51 4.98
CA CYS A 102 -8.77 8.17 5.04
C CYS A 102 -9.76 7.07 5.48
N VAL A 103 -11.05 7.29 5.25
CA VAL A 103 -12.09 6.27 5.45
C VAL A 103 -12.28 5.48 4.16
N PHE A 104 -12.36 4.15 4.31
CA PHE A 104 -12.65 3.22 3.23
C PHE A 104 -13.95 2.47 3.50
N GLN A 105 -14.83 2.43 2.52
CA GLN A 105 -16.05 1.63 2.54
C GLN A 105 -16.19 0.91 1.21
N ASN A 106 -16.35 -0.43 1.26
CA ASN A 106 -16.54 -1.29 0.09
C ASN A 106 -15.54 -1.01 -1.05
N PHE A 107 -14.26 -1.25 -0.78
CA PHE A 107 -13.21 -1.01 -1.78
C PHE A 107 -13.06 -2.14 -2.79
N PHE A 108 -12.55 -1.83 -3.98
CA PHE A 108 -11.99 -2.79 -4.92
C PHE A 108 -10.83 -2.19 -5.71
N LEU A 109 -9.98 -3.05 -6.26
CA LEU A 109 -8.89 -2.64 -7.15
C LEU A 109 -9.34 -2.73 -8.61
N LYS A 110 -9.06 -1.69 -9.38
CA LYS A 110 -9.34 -1.63 -10.82
C LYS A 110 -8.05 -1.37 -11.58
N ASP A 111 -7.82 -2.09 -12.68
CA ASP A 111 -6.67 -1.82 -13.53
C ASP A 111 -6.82 -0.45 -14.23
N LEU A 112 -5.75 0.33 -14.29
CA LEU A 112 -5.73 1.65 -14.93
C LEU A 112 -6.12 1.61 -16.41
N LYS A 113 -5.79 0.51 -17.10
CA LYS A 113 -6.15 0.27 -18.51
C LYS A 113 -7.65 0.11 -18.77
N ASP A 114 -8.45 -0.14 -17.72
CA ASP A 114 -9.90 -0.37 -17.80
C ASP A 114 -10.71 0.92 -17.49
N LEU A 115 -10.04 2.05 -17.33
CA LEU A 115 -10.62 3.39 -17.15
C LEU A 115 -10.68 4.13 -18.48
#